data_AF-A0A820J1E3-F1
#
_entry.id   AF-A0A820J1E3-F1
#
_cell.length_a   1.000
_cell.length_b   1.000
_cell.length_c   1.000
_cell.angle_alpha   90.00
_cell.angle_beta   90.00
_cell.angle_gamma   90.00
#
_symmetry.space_group_name_H-M   'P 1'
#
loop_
_entity.id
_entity.type
_entity.pdbx_description
1 polymer ?
#
loop_
_entity_poly.entity_id
_entity_poly.type
_entity_poly.pdbx_seq_one_letter_code
_entity_poly.pdbx_strand_id
1 'polypeptide(L)'
;MSTAHDSYITLLAVDKSDNDEVDEKVTKYYSIFLIAYQSTQIWGNLVSYFILRKTSSAINTNLTLCGANFMPNNHQVIDEIVHVSNKTIYILFGVLIGIILLSMILIIAFLSQRRDMEKDQSKSLFHKSLNYTLSTLKDIITPNHLLLIPLGFWTVAPEAFIIGAFTNV
;
A
#
# COMPACT_ATOMS: atom_id res chain seq x y z
N MET A 1 9.27 -2.26 1.00
CA MET A 1 8.68 -3.62 1.05
C MET A 1 7.97 -4.01 -0.26
N SER A 2 7.86 -3.13 -1.27
CA SER A 2 7.32 -3.48 -2.60
C SER A 2 8.31 -4.18 -3.53
N THR A 3 9.61 -3.93 -3.40
CA THR A 3 10.63 -4.44 -4.33
C THR A 3 10.65 -5.97 -4.43
N ALA A 4 10.40 -6.70 -3.34
CA ALA A 4 10.39 -8.16 -3.36
C ALA A 4 9.19 -8.74 -4.12
N HIS A 5 8.00 -8.14 -4.00
CA HIS A 5 6.81 -8.57 -4.75
C HIS A 5 6.94 -8.25 -6.24
N ASP A 6 7.45 -7.06 -6.57
CA ASP A 6 7.63 -6.62 -7.95
C ASP A 6 8.70 -7.46 -8.67
N SER A 7 9.81 -7.77 -7.98
CA SER A 7 10.83 -8.70 -8.49
C SER A 7 10.29 -10.11 -8.68
N TYR A 8 9.44 -10.59 -7.77
CA TYR A 8 8.81 -11.91 -7.88
C TYR A 8 7.91 -11.99 -9.12
N ILE A 9 7.00 -11.02 -9.32
CA ILE A 9 6.10 -11.02 -10.48
C ILE A 9 6.90 -10.96 -11.80
N THR A 10 7.97 -10.17 -11.83
CA THR A 10 8.85 -10.04 -12.99
C THR A 10 9.54 -11.37 -13.33
N LEU A 11 10.13 -12.05 -12.33
CA LEU A 11 10.78 -13.37 -12.52
C LEU A 11 9.81 -14.42 -13.08
N LEU A 12 8.57 -14.41 -12.62
CA LEU A 12 7.55 -15.37 -13.06
C LEU A 12 7.06 -15.13 -14.47
N ALA A 13 7.01 -13.86 -14.89
CA ALA A 13 6.63 -13.52 -16.23
C ALA A 13 7.77 -13.79 -17.23
N VAL A 14 9.04 -13.66 -16.81
CA VAL A 14 10.22 -14.07 -17.58
C VAL A 14 10.28 -15.59 -17.75
N ASP A 15 10.08 -16.37 -16.68
CA ASP A 15 10.13 -17.85 -16.73
C ASP A 15 9.06 -18.47 -17.64
N LYS A 16 7.91 -17.79 -17.80
CA LYS A 16 6.77 -18.27 -18.60
C LYS A 16 6.79 -17.76 -20.05
N SER A 17 7.72 -16.91 -20.43
CA SER A 17 7.71 -16.23 -21.73
C SER A 17 8.81 -16.72 -22.65
N ASP A 18 8.43 -17.07 -23.89
CA ASP A 18 9.40 -17.15 -24.99
C ASP A 18 9.93 -15.73 -25.26
N ASN A 19 11.19 -15.60 -25.67
CA ASN A 19 11.99 -14.36 -25.53
C ASN A 19 11.38 -13.09 -26.17
N ASP A 20 10.41 -13.20 -27.07
CA ASP A 20 9.82 -12.07 -27.79
C ASP A 20 8.57 -11.43 -27.13
N GLU A 21 7.97 -12.03 -26.08
CA GLU A 21 6.71 -11.55 -25.46
C GLU A 21 6.81 -11.22 -23.95
N VAL A 22 8.03 -11.18 -23.41
CA VAL A 22 8.27 -11.08 -21.96
C VAL A 22 7.66 -9.80 -21.38
N ASP A 23 7.93 -8.67 -22.03
CA ASP A 23 7.49 -7.34 -21.55
C ASP A 23 5.97 -7.20 -21.56
N GLU A 24 5.28 -7.77 -22.55
CA GLU A 24 3.83 -7.72 -22.65
C GLU A 24 3.18 -8.56 -21.53
N LYS A 25 3.72 -9.76 -21.27
CA LYS A 25 3.22 -10.66 -20.22
C LYS A 25 3.48 -10.09 -18.82
N VAL A 26 4.69 -9.57 -18.56
CA VAL A 26 5.05 -8.88 -17.30
C VAL A 26 4.06 -7.73 -17.05
N THR A 27 3.85 -6.89 -18.07
CA THR A 27 2.99 -5.70 -17.95
C THR A 27 1.53 -6.10 -17.65
N LYS A 28 1.01 -7.16 -18.26
CA LYS A 28 -0.36 -7.64 -17.99
C LYS A 28 -0.53 -8.13 -16.55
N TYR A 29 0.37 -8.96 -16.06
CA TYR A 29 0.30 -9.46 -14.68
C TYR A 29 0.48 -8.32 -13.67
N TYR A 30 1.41 -7.41 -13.92
CA TYR A 30 1.64 -6.25 -13.09
C TYR A 30 0.42 -5.32 -13.03
N SER A 31 -0.24 -5.09 -14.18
CA SER A 31 -1.45 -4.26 -14.24
C SER A 31 -2.61 -4.85 -13.44
N ILE A 32 -2.84 -6.17 -13.53
CA ILE A 32 -3.89 -6.84 -12.75
C ILE A 32 -3.59 -6.74 -11.25
N PHE A 33 -2.33 -6.95 -10.86
CA PHE A 33 -1.88 -6.78 -9.49
C PHE A 33 -2.11 -5.33 -8.99
N LEU A 34 -1.75 -4.33 -9.79
CA LEU A 34 -1.93 -2.92 -9.43
C LEU A 34 -3.40 -2.55 -9.23
N ILE A 35 -4.31 -3.05 -10.09
CA ILE A 35 -5.76 -2.81 -9.93
C ILE A 35 -6.24 -3.39 -8.60
N ALA A 36 -5.81 -4.62 -8.26
CA ALA A 36 -6.14 -5.24 -6.98
C ALA A 36 -5.55 -4.44 -5.80
N TYR A 37 -4.29 -4.01 -5.91
CA TYR A 37 -3.62 -3.22 -4.89
C TYR A 37 -4.35 -1.89 -4.61
N GLN A 38 -4.66 -1.12 -5.65
CA GLN A 38 -5.35 0.17 -5.51
C GLN A 38 -6.79 0.00 -4.99
N SER A 39 -7.44 -1.13 -5.30
CA SER A 39 -8.79 -1.42 -4.77
C SER A 39 -8.83 -1.56 -3.24
N THR A 40 -7.68 -1.82 -2.58
CA THR A 40 -7.59 -1.97 -1.12
C THR A 40 -8.13 -0.74 -0.38
N GLN A 41 -7.94 0.47 -0.92
CA GLN A 41 -8.47 1.69 -0.32
C GLN A 41 -10.00 1.69 -0.25
N ILE A 42 -10.66 1.20 -1.31
CA ILE A 42 -12.12 1.07 -1.38
C ILE A 42 -12.62 0.06 -0.36
N TRP A 43 -11.98 -1.12 -0.30
CA TRP A 43 -12.36 -2.17 0.64
C TRP A 43 -12.13 -1.76 2.10
N GLY A 44 -11.03 -1.06 2.40
CA GLY A 44 -10.75 -0.53 3.74
C GLY A 44 -11.77 0.51 4.20
N ASN A 45 -12.17 1.42 3.29
CA ASN A 45 -13.22 2.39 3.56
C ASN A 45 -14.59 1.71 3.74
N LEU A 46 -14.88 0.66 2.98
CA LEU A 46 -16.12 -0.09 3.08
C LEU A 46 -16.25 -0.80 4.45
N VAL A 47 -15.19 -1.48 4.89
CA VAL A 47 -15.13 -2.12 6.22
C VAL A 47 -15.32 -1.06 7.31
N SER A 48 -14.63 0.08 7.20
CA SER A 48 -14.74 1.18 8.14
C SER A 48 -16.17 1.75 8.19
N TYR A 49 -16.81 1.95 7.03
CA TYR A 49 -18.20 2.42 6.96
C TYR A 49 -19.15 1.44 7.66
N PHE A 50 -19.10 0.14 7.36
CA PHE A 50 -20.01 -0.83 7.96
C PHE A 50 -19.90 -0.91 9.49
N ILE A 51 -18.69 -0.72 10.02
CA ILE A 51 -18.43 -0.88 11.46
C ILE A 51 -18.68 0.44 12.21
N LEU A 52 -18.30 1.58 11.63
CA LEU A 52 -18.37 2.89 12.29
C LEU A 52 -19.66 3.66 11.99
N ARG A 53 -20.57 3.16 11.13
CA ARG A 53 -21.81 3.86 10.79
C ARG A 53 -22.66 4.11 12.04
N LYS A 54 -22.63 5.35 12.52
CA LYS A 54 -23.62 5.89 13.47
C LYS A 54 -24.83 6.37 12.68
N THR A 55 -26.04 6.13 13.16
CA THR A 55 -27.25 6.78 12.64
C THR A 55 -27.09 8.28 12.86
N SER A 56 -26.67 9.01 11.83
CA SER A 56 -26.48 10.45 11.90
C SER A 56 -27.83 11.13 12.04
N SER A 57 -28.06 11.77 13.20
CA SER A 57 -28.85 13.00 13.23
C SER A 57 -28.11 14.05 12.42
N ALA A 58 -28.85 14.82 11.63
CA ALA A 58 -28.31 15.84 10.74
C ALA A 58 -27.37 16.79 11.51
N ILE A 59 -26.09 16.77 11.13
CA ILE A 59 -25.10 17.69 11.67
C ILE A 59 -25.25 19.00 10.87
N ASN A 60 -25.79 20.03 11.51
CA ASN A 60 -25.83 21.38 10.95
C ASN A 60 -24.43 21.99 11.05
N THR A 61 -23.54 21.67 10.12
CA THR A 61 -22.23 22.32 10.02
C THR A 61 -22.33 23.60 9.21
N ASN A 62 -21.84 24.71 9.77
CA ASN A 62 -21.60 25.93 9.02
C ASN A 62 -20.49 25.67 7.98
N LEU A 63 -20.90 25.36 6.75
CA LEU A 63 -20.04 25.05 5.59
C LEU A 63 -19.17 26.23 5.12
N THR A 64 -19.30 27.40 5.73
CA THR A 64 -18.60 28.63 5.33
C THR A 64 -17.10 28.60 5.59
N LEU A 65 -16.60 27.63 6.38
CA LEU A 65 -15.21 27.51 6.83
C LEU A 65 -14.55 26.20 6.34
N CYS A 66 -14.85 25.79 5.11
CA CYS A 66 -14.28 24.60 4.46
C CYS A 66 -13.46 24.98 3.22
N GLY A 67 -12.50 24.14 2.83
CA GLY A 67 -11.69 24.32 1.61
C GLY A 67 -10.55 25.34 1.76
N ALA A 68 -10.38 26.23 0.79
CA ALA A 68 -9.28 27.21 0.77
C ALA A 68 -9.29 28.20 1.94
N ASN A 69 -10.42 28.33 2.63
CA ASN A 69 -10.60 29.19 3.80
C ASN A 69 -10.43 28.43 5.13
N PHE A 70 -9.88 27.21 5.12
CA PHE A 70 -9.58 26.45 6.33
C PHE A 70 -8.50 27.19 7.13
N MET A 71 -8.88 27.72 8.29
CA MET A 71 -8.02 28.53 9.16
C MET A 71 -7.71 27.74 10.45
N PRO A 72 -6.54 27.09 10.59
CA PRO A 72 -6.17 26.21 11.70
C PRO A 72 -6.56 26.71 13.10
N ASN A 73 -6.54 28.04 13.30
CA ASN A 73 -6.62 28.67 14.61
C ASN A 73 -8.00 29.18 15.01
N ASN A 74 -9.03 29.11 14.14
CA ASN A 74 -10.32 29.78 14.38
C ASN A 74 -11.52 28.82 14.54
N HIS A 75 -11.25 27.54 14.73
CA HIS A 75 -12.27 26.54 15.00
C HIS A 75 -12.57 26.57 16.51
N GLN A 76 -13.81 26.85 16.87
CA GLN A 76 -14.36 26.19 18.05
C GLN A 76 -14.34 24.71 17.70
N VAL A 77 -13.32 24.00 18.21
CA VAL A 77 -13.26 22.55 18.17
C VAL A 77 -14.63 22.11 18.67
N ILE A 78 -15.42 21.49 17.80
CA ILE A 78 -16.57 20.72 18.26
C ILE A 78 -15.90 19.57 19.00
N ASP A 79 -15.65 19.82 20.29
CA ASP A 79 -14.94 18.96 21.25
C ASP A 79 -15.83 17.79 21.65
N GLU A 80 -16.73 17.39 20.77
CA GLU A 80 -17.36 16.10 20.82
C GLU A 80 -16.40 15.16 20.09
N ILE A 81 -15.31 14.82 20.79
CA ILE A 81 -14.60 13.57 20.54
C ILE A 81 -15.70 12.51 20.59
N VAL A 82 -16.14 12.10 19.40
CA VAL A 82 -17.24 11.18 19.21
C VAL A 82 -16.79 9.89 19.89
N HIS A 83 -17.18 9.70 21.16
CA HIS A 83 -16.70 8.58 21.94
C HIS A 83 -17.21 7.32 21.23
N VAL A 84 -16.30 6.64 20.56
CA VAL A 84 -16.60 5.37 19.91
C VAL A 84 -16.69 4.35 21.05
N SER A 85 -17.74 3.55 21.05
CA SER A 85 -17.89 2.51 22.06
C SER A 85 -16.72 1.53 21.94
N ASN A 86 -16.11 1.16 23.06
CA ASN A 86 -15.01 0.19 23.09
C ASN A 86 -15.37 -1.11 22.34
N LYS A 87 -16.65 -1.50 22.35
CA LYS A 87 -17.16 -2.64 21.58
C LYS A 87 -16.94 -2.50 20.07
N THR A 88 -17.21 -1.32 19.50
CA THR A 88 -17.00 -1.03 18.08
C THR A 88 -15.51 -1.06 17.71
N ILE A 89 -14.65 -0.55 18.61
CA ILE A 89 -13.20 -0.59 18.44
C ILE A 89 -12.69 -2.04 18.39
N TYR A 90 -13.11 -2.88 19.35
CA TYR A 90 -12.70 -4.30 19.36
C TYR A 90 -13.21 -5.07 18.13
N ILE A 91 -14.42 -4.77 17.64
CA ILE A 91 -14.96 -5.38 16.41
C ILE A 91 -14.11 -4.96 15.21
N LEU A 92 -13.74 -3.68 15.09
CA LEU A 92 -12.88 -3.19 14.02
C LEU A 92 -11.53 -3.91 14.00
N PHE A 93 -10.84 -3.94 15.15
CA PHE A 93 -9.55 -4.65 15.26
C PHE A 93 -9.69 -6.15 14.96
N GLY A 94 -10.76 -6.79 15.44
CA GLY A 94 -11.01 -8.21 15.20
C GLY A 94 -11.18 -8.54 13.72
N VAL A 95 -11.96 -7.73 12.99
CA VAL A 95 -12.16 -7.92 11.54
C VAL A 95 -10.85 -7.70 10.77
N LEU A 96 -10.10 -6.65 11.10
CA LEU A 96 -8.82 -6.37 10.45
C LEU A 96 -7.81 -7.51 10.65
N ILE A 97 -7.67 -8.00 11.89
CA ILE A 97 -6.79 -9.13 12.20
C ILE A 97 -7.25 -10.40 11.48
N GLY A 98 -8.57 -10.65 11.44
CA GLY A 98 -9.13 -11.79 10.72
C GLY A 98 -8.79 -11.78 9.22
N ILE A 99 -8.88 -10.62 8.57
CA ILE A 99 -8.52 -10.45 7.15
C ILE A 99 -7.03 -10.70 6.94
N ILE A 100 -6.16 -10.20 7.83
CA ILE A 100 -4.70 -10.41 7.74
C ILE A 100 -4.36 -11.91 7.86
N LEU A 101 -4.95 -12.61 8.83
CA LEU A 101 -4.73 -14.05 9.02
C LEU A 101 -5.22 -14.86 7.83
N LEU A 102 -6.41 -14.54 7.31
CA LEU A 102 -6.96 -15.19 6.11
C LEU A 102 -6.03 -14.97 4.90
N SER A 103 -5.55 -13.74 4.71
CA SER A 103 -4.59 -13.41 3.66
C SER A 103 -3.29 -14.21 3.82
N MET A 104 -2.76 -14.34 5.03
CA MET A 104 -1.55 -15.11 5.30
C MET A 104 -1.72 -16.59 4.92
N ILE A 105 -2.87 -17.19 5.27
CA ILE A 105 -3.20 -18.58 4.91
C ILE A 105 -3.27 -18.74 3.39
N LEU A 106 -3.94 -17.81 2.69
CA LEU A 106 -4.06 -17.84 1.23
C LEU A 106 -2.70 -17.73 0.54
N ILE A 107 -1.83 -16.83 1.01
CA ILE A 107 -0.47 -16.69 0.49
C ILE A 107 0.29 -18.00 0.72
N ILE A 108 0.26 -18.58 1.91
CA ILE A 108 0.97 -19.85 2.17
C ILE A 108 0.46 -20.96 1.26
N ALA A 109 -0.86 -21.10 1.08
CA ALA A 109 -1.46 -22.13 0.25
C ALA A 109 -1.10 -21.97 -1.24
N PHE A 110 -1.23 -20.77 -1.81
CA PHE A 110 -0.97 -20.51 -3.23
C PHE A 110 0.52 -20.34 -3.57
N LEU A 111 1.31 -19.74 -2.68
CA LEU A 111 2.73 -19.48 -2.90
C LEU A 111 3.60 -20.72 -2.63
N SER A 112 3.12 -21.69 -1.84
CA SER A 112 3.84 -22.95 -1.59
C SER A 112 4.06 -23.79 -2.84
N GLN A 113 3.26 -23.62 -3.89
CA GLN A 113 3.38 -24.42 -5.12
C GLN A 113 4.58 -23.99 -5.99
N ARG A 114 5.25 -22.88 -5.68
CA ARG A 114 6.39 -22.35 -6.49
C ARG A 114 7.75 -22.33 -5.79
N ARG A 115 7.86 -22.87 -4.57
CA ARG A 115 9.09 -22.81 -3.76
C ARG A 115 10.20 -23.77 -4.19
N ASP A 116 9.97 -24.63 -5.19
CA ASP A 116 10.92 -25.68 -5.58
C ASP A 116 12.11 -25.17 -6.41
N MET A 117 12.13 -23.88 -6.81
CA MET A 117 13.19 -23.30 -7.64
C MET A 117 14.28 -22.51 -6.86
N GLU A 118 14.13 -22.30 -5.54
CA GLU A 118 14.94 -21.31 -4.79
C GLU A 118 15.77 -21.91 -3.63
N LYS A 119 16.19 -23.18 -3.72
CA LYS A 119 16.90 -23.83 -2.60
C LYS A 119 18.42 -23.69 -2.61
N ASP A 120 19.04 -23.27 -3.72
CA ASP A 120 20.50 -23.33 -3.88
C ASP A 120 21.27 -22.02 -3.59
N GLN A 121 20.59 -20.88 -3.38
CA GLN A 121 21.28 -19.58 -3.30
C GLN A 121 21.45 -18.98 -1.88
N SER A 122 20.80 -19.55 -0.86
CA SER A 122 20.63 -18.91 0.45
C SER A 122 21.92 -18.81 1.30
N LYS A 123 22.89 -19.71 1.13
CA LYS A 123 24.08 -19.77 2.02
C LYS A 123 25.18 -18.75 1.73
N SER A 124 25.12 -18.02 0.60
CA SER A 124 26.17 -17.07 0.18
C SER A 124 25.85 -15.58 0.49
N LEU A 125 24.65 -15.26 0.98
CA LEU A 125 24.10 -13.90 0.87
C LEU A 125 24.56 -12.91 1.95
N PHE A 126 24.95 -13.37 3.13
CA PHE A 126 25.16 -12.47 4.26
C PHE A 126 26.41 -11.58 4.12
N HIS A 127 27.53 -12.14 3.62
CA HIS A 127 28.78 -11.38 3.40
C HIS A 127 28.79 -10.54 2.11
N LYS A 128 27.83 -10.78 1.21
CA LYS A 128 27.71 -10.13 -0.10
C LYS A 128 26.74 -8.93 -0.08
N SER A 129 25.91 -8.83 0.96
CA SER A 129 24.79 -7.88 1.10
C SER A 129 25.19 -6.40 1.12
N LEU A 130 26.26 -6.02 1.84
CA LEU A 130 26.69 -4.61 1.92
C LEU A 130 27.27 -4.09 0.60
N ASN A 131 27.97 -4.95 -0.15
CA ASN A 131 28.49 -4.56 -1.46
C ASN A 131 27.34 -4.41 -2.48
N TYR A 132 26.26 -5.17 -2.34
CA TYR A 132 25.08 -5.00 -3.17
C TYR A 132 24.31 -3.73 -2.85
N THR A 133 24.08 -3.40 -1.58
CA THR A 133 23.40 -2.14 -1.22
C THR A 133 24.19 -0.92 -1.66
N LEU A 134 25.52 -0.93 -1.56
CA LEU A 134 26.37 0.16 -2.04
C LEU A 134 26.37 0.24 -3.58
N SER A 135 26.32 -0.91 -4.26
CA SER A 135 26.23 -0.97 -5.73
C SER A 135 24.88 -0.45 -6.22
N THR A 136 23.76 -0.82 -5.56
CA THR A 136 22.42 -0.30 -5.89
C THR A 136 22.33 1.20 -5.65
N LEU A 137 22.93 1.72 -4.57
CA LEU A 137 22.96 3.17 -4.31
C LEU A 137 23.75 3.92 -5.37
N LYS A 138 24.88 3.37 -5.81
CA LYS A 138 25.68 3.94 -6.90
C LYS A 138 24.93 3.91 -8.23
N ASP A 139 24.19 2.85 -8.52
CA ASP A 139 23.42 2.70 -9.75
C ASP A 139 22.21 3.65 -9.83
N ILE A 140 21.54 3.93 -8.70
CA ILE A 140 20.43 4.91 -8.61
C ILE A 140 20.90 6.33 -8.97
N ILE A 141 22.17 6.66 -8.71
CA ILE A 141 22.76 7.98 -8.97
C ILE A 141 23.23 8.13 -10.43
N THR A 142 23.12 7.07 -11.25
CA THR A 142 23.43 7.11 -12.69
C THR A 142 22.48 8.08 -13.40
N PRO A 143 22.97 8.96 -14.29
CA PRO A 143 22.18 10.05 -14.89
C PRO A 143 20.88 9.62 -15.59
N ASN A 144 20.82 8.40 -16.11
CA ASN A 144 19.62 7.86 -16.79
C ASN A 144 18.49 7.49 -15.81
N HIS A 145 18.81 7.18 -14.55
CA HIS A 145 17.82 6.82 -13.52
C HIS A 145 17.46 7.98 -12.59
N LEU A 146 18.23 9.07 -12.63
CA LEU A 146 17.99 10.27 -11.82
C LEU A 146 16.65 10.94 -12.15
N LEU A 147 16.19 10.86 -13.40
CA LEU A 147 14.90 11.42 -13.84
C LEU A 147 13.69 10.66 -13.26
N LEU A 148 13.86 9.39 -12.87
CA LEU A 148 12.79 8.63 -12.22
C LEU A 148 12.54 9.08 -10.78
N ILE A 149 13.51 9.70 -10.11
CA ILE A 149 13.37 10.12 -8.70
C ILE A 149 12.35 11.27 -8.56
N PRO A 150 12.44 12.39 -9.31
CA PRO A 150 11.42 13.43 -9.29
C PRO A 150 10.05 12.92 -9.73
N LEU A 151 10.01 12.01 -10.71
CA LEU A 151 8.77 11.43 -11.20
C LEU A 151 8.08 10.57 -10.14
N GLY A 152 8.84 9.70 -9.46
CA GLY A 152 8.33 8.89 -8.35
C GLY A 152 7.91 9.73 -7.15
N PHE A 153 8.63 10.82 -6.88
CA PHE A 153 8.21 11.77 -5.85
C PHE A 153 6.87 12.43 -6.21
N TRP A 154 6.71 12.87 -7.46
CA TRP A 154 5.48 13.50 -7.93
C TRP A 154 4.26 12.59 -7.87
N THR A 155 4.41 11.28 -8.08
CA THR A 155 3.28 10.33 -8.01
C THR A 155 2.87 9.99 -6.59
N VAL A 156 3.83 9.87 -5.66
CA VAL A 156 3.57 9.46 -4.27
C VAL A 156 3.18 10.64 -3.38
N ALA A 157 3.67 11.85 -3.66
CA ALA A 157 3.40 13.03 -2.84
C ALA A 157 1.90 13.35 -2.68
N PRO A 158 1.05 13.30 -3.73
CA PRO A 158 -0.39 13.51 -3.60
C PRO A 158 -1.07 12.46 -2.70
N GLU A 159 -0.66 11.19 -2.80
CA GLU A 159 -1.21 10.12 -1.97
C GLU A 159 -0.87 10.33 -0.49
N ALA A 160 0.39 10.69 -0.20
CA ALA A 160 0.83 11.00 1.16
C ALA A 160 0.12 12.24 1.74
N PHE A 161 -0.12 13.26 0.91
CA PHE A 161 -0.87 14.45 1.30
C PHE A 161 -2.32 14.09 1.67
N ILE A 162 -2.99 13.28 0.84
CA ILE A 162 -4.36 12.80 1.10
C ILE A 162 -4.39 12.06 2.44
N ILE A 163 -3.53 11.06 2.63
CA ILE A 163 -3.50 10.29 3.88
C ILE A 163 -3.25 11.20 5.08
N GLY A 164 -2.23 12.06 5.01
CA GLY A 164 -1.89 12.98 6.10
C GLY A 164 -2.98 13.99 6.43
N ALA A 165 -3.73 14.48 5.44
CA ALA A 165 -4.85 15.38 5.66
C ALA A 165 -6.06 14.69 6.30
N PHE A 166 -6.29 13.41 6.00
CA PHE A 166 -7.41 12.65 6.58
C PHE A 166 -7.09 12.01 7.93
N THR A 167 -5.81 11.80 8.28
CA THR A 167 -5.41 11.20 9.56
C THR A 167 -5.03 12.22 10.64
N ASN A 168 -4.73 13.47 10.28
CA ASN A 168 -4.50 14.53 11.26
C ASN A 168 -5.84 15.17 11.67
N VAL A 169 -6.46 14.58 12.70
CA VAL A 169 -7.48 15.22 13.55
C VAL A 169 -6.88 15.44 14.92
#